data_AF-A0A8C2JH65-F1
#
_entry.id   AF-A0A8C2JH65-F1
#
_cell.length_a   1.000
_cell.length_b   1.000
_cell.length_c   1.000
_cell.angle_alpha   90.00
_cell.angle_beta   90.00
_cell.angle_gamma   90.00
#
_symmetry.space_group_name_H-M   'P 1'
#
loop_
_entity.id
_entity.type
_entity.pdbx_description
1 polymer ?
#
loop_
_entity_poly.entity_id
_entity_poly.type
_entity_poly.pdbx_seq_one_letter_code
_entity_poly.pdbx_strand_id
1 'polypeptide(L)' 'MECLSEANTQFSLNLFKNISEGNASKNVFYSPISISFALAMVLLGAKENTAAQIFKVISHLHVFRI' A
#
# COMPACT_ATOMS: atom_id res chain seq x y z
N MET A 1 6.94 -12.74 -9.70
CA MET A 1 6.35 -11.45 -10.08
C MET A 1 4.89 -11.33 -9.63
N GLU A 2 4.14 -12.45 -9.68
CA GLU A 2 2.78 -12.60 -9.14
C GLU A 2 2.56 -11.96 -7.75
N CYS A 3 3.42 -12.27 -6.76
CA CYS A 3 3.23 -11.78 -5.38
C CYS A 3 3.33 -10.24 -5.25
N LEU A 4 4.14 -9.57 -6.07
CA LEU A 4 4.26 -8.11 -6.06
C LEU A 4 3.04 -7.46 -6.73
N SER A 5 2.53 -8.07 -7.81
CA SER A 5 1.29 -7.65 -8.46
C SER A 5 0.10 -7.75 -7.51
N GLU A 6 0.01 -8.88 -6.78
CA GLU A 6 -1.03 -9.12 -5.79
C GLU A 6 -0.95 -8.11 -4.62
N ALA A 7 0.25 -7.87 -4.07
CA ALA A 7 0.45 -6.90 -3.00
C ALA A 7 0.04 -5.48 -3.42
N ASN A 8 0.44 -5.03 -4.62
CA ASN A 8 0.05 -3.72 -5.16
C ASN A 8 -1.44 -3.63 -5.46
N THR A 9 -2.07 -4.72 -5.90
CA THR A 9 -3.52 -4.79 -6.12
C THR A 9 -4.28 -4.65 -4.81
N GLN A 10 -3.88 -5.40 -3.77
CA GLN A 10 -4.50 -5.32 -2.45
C GLN A 10 -4.32 -3.93 -1.81
N PHE A 11 -3.11 -3.38 -1.89
CA PHE A 11 -2.83 -2.01 -1.46
C PHE A 11 -3.74 -1.00 -2.17
N SER A 12 -3.88 -1.11 -3.49
CA SER A 12 -4.78 -0.26 -4.31
C SER A 12 -6.23 -0.35 -3.84
N LEU A 13 -6.77 -1.56 -3.68
CA LEU A 13 -8.16 -1.76 -3.25
C LEU A 13 -8.42 -1.17 -1.85
N ASN A 14 -7.51 -1.39 -0.91
CA ASN A 14 -7.60 -0.82 0.44
C ASN A 14 -7.54 0.71 0.41
N LEU A 15 -6.63 1.28 -0.38
CA LEU A 15 -6.50 2.73 -0.55
C LEU A 15 -7.74 3.34 -1.21
N PHE A 16 -8.27 2.71 -2.26
CA PHE A 16 -9.50 3.15 -2.93
C PHE A 16 -10.68 3.18 -1.96
N LYS A 17 -10.84 2.13 -1.15
CA LYS A 17 -11.89 2.06 -0.14
C LYS A 17 -11.77 3.25 0.83
N ASN A 18 -10.58 3.48 1.39
CA ASN A 18 -10.34 4.58 2.33
C ASN A 18 -10.57 5.97 1.69
N ILE A 19 -10.19 6.18 0.43
CA ILE A 19 -10.40 7.45 -0.27
C ILE A 19 -11.90 7.65 -0.57
N SER A 20 -12.61 6.58 -0.90
CA SER A 20 -14.02 6.63 -1.29
C SER A 20 -14.98 6.63 -0.10
N GLU A 21 -14.49 6.37 1.11
CA GLU A 21 -15.28 6.40 2.35
C GLU A 21 -15.98 7.77 2.50
N GLY A 22 -17.30 7.74 2.65
CA GLY A 22 -18.14 8.95 2.76
C GLY A 22 -18.37 9.74 1.46
N ASN A 23 -17.81 9.32 0.32
CA ASN A 23 -17.88 10.06 -0.95
C ASN A 23 -18.10 9.16 -2.18
N ALA A 24 -19.05 8.22 -2.11
CA ALA A 24 -19.29 7.21 -3.17
C ALA A 24 -19.63 7.78 -4.56
N SER A 25 -20.00 9.05 -4.67
CA SER A 25 -20.36 9.71 -5.94
C SER A 25 -19.25 10.56 -6.56
N LYS A 26 -18.09 10.69 -5.91
CA LYS A 26 -16.97 11.49 -6.42
C LYS A 26 -15.99 10.64 -7.21
N ASN A 27 -15.46 11.21 -8.29
CA ASN A 27 -14.42 10.56 -9.07
C ASN A 27 -13.14 10.40 -8.24
N VAL A 28 -12.52 9.22 -8.33
CA VAL A 28 -11.23 8.89 -7.70
C VAL A 28 -10.28 8.41 -8.79
N PHE A 29 -9.13 9.05 -8.91
CA PHE A 29 -8.10 8.72 -9.90
C PHE A 29 -6.71 8.86 -9.26
N TYR A 30 -5.91 7.79 -9.30
CA TYR A 30 -4.56 7.76 -8.74
C TYR A 30 -3.72 6.63 -9.35
N SER A 31 -2.40 6.66 -9.11
CA SER A 31 -1.46 5.61 -9.54
C SER A 31 -1.02 4.77 -8.32
N PRO A 32 -1.53 3.54 -8.15
CA PRO A 32 -1.22 2.71 -6.98
C PRO A 32 0.27 2.34 -6.90
N ILE A 33 0.88 2.00 -8.05
CA ILE A 33 2.29 1.61 -8.12
C ILE A 33 3.20 2.78 -7.74
N SER A 34 2.90 4.00 -8.22
CA SER A 34 3.69 5.19 -7.89
C SER A 34 3.69 5.48 -6.39
N ILE A 35 2.53 5.36 -5.73
CA ILE A 35 2.41 5.57 -4.27
C ILE A 35 3.14 4.46 -3.50
N SER A 36 2.92 3.20 -3.89
CA SER A 36 3.61 2.05 -3.28
C SER A 36 5.13 2.17 -3.39
N PHE A 37 5.64 2.60 -4.54
CA PHE A 37 7.07 2.83 -4.75
C PHE A 37 7.62 3.99 -3.91
N ALA A 38 6.88 5.10 -3.81
CA ALA A 38 7.25 6.20 -2.94
C ALA A 38 7.33 5.75 -1.47
N LEU A 39 6.35 4.98 -1.00
CA LEU A 39 6.35 4.40 0.35
C LEU A 39 7.49 3.40 0.56
N ALA A 40 7.83 2.60 -0.45
CA ALA A 40 8.98 1.70 -0.39
C ALA A 40 10.30 2.48 -0.25
N MET A 41 10.47 3.60 -0.95
CA MET A 41 11.63 4.48 -0.76
C MET A 41 11.68 5.09 0.65
N VAL A 42 10.53 5.50 1.20
CA VAL A 42 10.44 6.01 2.57
C VAL A 42 10.77 4.91 3.59
N LEU A 43 10.31 3.68 3.35
CA LEU A 43 10.61 2.52 4.21
C LEU A 43 12.11 2.31 4.39
N LEU A 44 12.91 2.51 3.34
CA LEU A 44 14.38 2.36 3.40
C LEU A 44 15.05 3.34 4.38
N GLY A 45 14.42 4.49 4.66
CA GLY A 45 14.89 5.46 5.64
C GLY A 45 14.21 5.36 7.01
N ALA A 46 13.13 4.58 7.13
CA ALA A 46 12.36 4.44 8.35
C ALA A 46 12.99 3.43 9.33
N LYS A 47 12.67 3.56 10.61
CA LYS A 47 13.11 2.63 11.67
C LYS A 47 11.93 2.20 12.55
N GLU A 48 12.14 1.09 13.25
CA GLU A 48 11.25 0.59 14.31
C GLU A 48 9.77 0.58 13.87
N ASN A 49 8.90 1.19 14.69
CA ASN A 49 7.45 1.20 14.47
C ASN A 49 7.06 1.87 13.14
N THR A 50 7.79 2.91 12.71
CA THR A 50 7.52 3.58 11.44
C THR A 50 7.77 2.65 10.26
N ALA A 51 8.89 1.93 10.27
CA ALA A 51 9.18 0.95 9.21
C ALA A 51 8.15 -0.19 9.20
N ALA A 52 7.77 -0.70 10.38
CA ALA A 52 6.78 -1.77 10.50
C ALA A 52 5.40 -1.37 9.95
N GLN A 53 4.95 -0.14 10.21
CA GLN A 53 3.68 0.36 9.71
C GLN A 53 3.68 0.54 8.19
N ILE A 54 4.75 1.13 7.64
CA ILE A 54 4.86 1.31 6.18
C ILE A 54 4.88 -0.04 5.48
N PHE A 55 5.68 -0.99 5.99
CA PHE A 55 5.76 -2.34 5.44
C PHE A 55 4.41 -3.05 5.44
N LYS A 56 3.66 -2.98 6.55
CA LYS A 56 2.32 -3.58 6.67
C LYS A 56 1.35 -3.04 5.60
N VAL A 57 1.44 -1.75 5.28
CA VAL A 57 0.55 -1.11 4.29
C VAL A 57 0.89 -1.55 2.86
N ILE A 58 2.17 -1.60 2.49
CA ILE A 58 2.60 -1.89 1.11
C ILE A 58 2.73 -3.39 0.79
N SER A 59 2.88 -4.26 1.80
CA SER A 59 3.20 -5.69 1.64
C SER A 59 2.16 -6.58 2.30
N HIS A 60 0.88 -6.36 2.05
CA HIS A 60 -0.26 -7.06 2.66
C HIS A 60 -0.34 -8.59 2.39
N LEU A 61 0.77 -9.24 2.02
CA LEU A 61 0.94 -10.67 1.85
C LEU A 61 1.74 -11.24 3.03
N HIS A 62 1.27 -12.38 3.56
CA HIS A 62 1.84 -13.17 4.66
C HIS A 62 3.26 -13.75 4.38
N VAL A 63 4.15 -13.02 3.71
CA VAL A 63 5.45 -13.53 3.22
C VAL A 63 6.60 -13.35 4.22
N PHE A 64 6.44 -12.55 5.27
CA PHE A 64 7.44 -12.40 6.34
C PHE A 64 6.89 -12.80 7.72
N ARG A 65 6.23 -13.96 7.79
CA ARG A 65 6.21 -14.74 9.05
C ARG A 65 7.42 -15.68 9.02
N ILE A 66 8.59 -15.13 9.36
CA ILE A 66 9.74 -15.91 9.82
C ILE A 66 9.96 -15.50 11.27
#